data_AF-A0A3B8K6Y5-F1
#
_entry.id   AF-A0A3B8K6Y5-F1
#
_cell.length_a   1.000
_cell.length_b   1.000
_cell.length_c   1.000
_cell.angle_alpha   90.00
_cell.angle_beta   90.00
_cell.angle_gamma   90.00
#
_symmetry.space_group_name_H-M   'P 1'
#
loop_
_entity.id
_entity.type
_entity.pdbx_description
1 polymer ?
#
loop_
_entity_poly.entity_id
_entity_poly.type
_entity_poly.pdbx_seq_one_letter_code
_entity_poly.pdbx_strand_id
1 'polypeptide(L)'
;MISKPIVWIALLALTTPLLASDLEKEERWREQVEDSIMDGESVDLVVEGRNVFAIYTEAEEGSDKGLIVVHGTGIHPNWQQVVQPIRVEMAGYGWNTLALQMPILHNEAEYEEYVALYPEVPPRLRAAEAFLKEKGIQT
;
A
#
# COMPACT_ATOMS: atom_id res chain seq x y z
N MET A 1 61.91 -14.86 -16.21
CA MET A 1 61.08 -15.08 -15.01
C MET A 1 59.91 -14.10 -15.10
N ILE A 2 58.69 -14.60 -15.28
CA ILE A 2 57.49 -13.84 -15.65
C ILE A 2 56.79 -13.34 -14.38
N SER A 3 56.65 -12.01 -14.23
CA SER A 3 55.89 -11.39 -13.14
C SER A 3 54.39 -11.50 -13.40
N LYS A 4 53.64 -12.06 -12.43
CA LYS A 4 52.17 -12.21 -12.52
C LYS A 4 51.46 -10.89 -12.17
N PRO A 5 50.44 -10.46 -12.92
CA PRO A 5 49.61 -9.31 -12.54
C PRO A 5 48.61 -9.72 -11.45
N ILE A 6 48.54 -8.97 -10.35
CA ILE A 6 47.53 -9.11 -9.30
C ILE A 6 46.31 -8.29 -9.74
N VAL A 7 45.22 -8.97 -10.10
CA VAL A 7 43.94 -8.34 -10.41
C VAL A 7 43.14 -8.23 -9.11
N TRP A 8 42.88 -6.99 -8.67
CA TRP A 8 41.94 -6.72 -7.58
C TRP A 8 40.53 -6.66 -8.14
N ILE A 9 39.69 -7.65 -7.81
CA ILE A 9 38.26 -7.62 -8.12
C ILE A 9 37.57 -6.85 -6.98
N ALA A 10 37.03 -5.66 -7.29
CA ALA A 10 36.16 -4.93 -6.39
C ALA A 10 34.78 -5.61 -6.36
N LEU A 11 34.39 -6.14 -5.19
CA LEU A 11 33.06 -6.69 -4.96
C LEU A 11 32.08 -5.51 -4.80
N LEU A 12 31.30 -5.22 -5.84
CA LEU A 12 30.20 -4.26 -5.77
C LEU A 12 29.08 -4.89 -4.92
N ALA A 13 28.92 -4.44 -3.68
CA ALA A 13 27.78 -4.84 -2.86
C ALA A 13 26.51 -4.20 -3.44
N LEU A 14 25.69 -4.99 -4.15
CA LEU A 14 24.33 -4.57 -4.49
C LEU A 14 23.52 -4.51 -3.19
N THR A 15 23.30 -3.30 -2.68
CA THR A 15 22.33 -3.07 -1.61
C THR A 15 20.94 -3.10 -2.21
N THR A 16 20.28 -4.24 -2.20
CA THR A 16 18.84 -4.29 -2.46
C THR A 16 18.12 -3.58 -1.31
N PRO A 17 17.23 -2.61 -1.57
CA PRO A 17 16.41 -2.06 -0.50
C PRO A 17 15.59 -3.20 0.10
N LEU A 18 15.92 -3.58 1.34
CA LEU A 18 15.09 -4.49 2.11
C LEU A 18 13.86 -3.70 2.52
N LEU A 19 12.71 -4.10 2.02
CA LEU A 19 11.44 -3.55 2.47
C LEU A 19 11.28 -3.89 3.95
N ALA A 20 10.90 -2.89 4.74
CA ALA A 20 10.61 -3.06 6.14
C ALA A 20 9.23 -3.70 6.35
N SER A 21 8.33 -3.58 5.36
CA SER A 21 7.02 -4.21 5.44
C SER A 21 7.08 -5.75 5.34
N ASP A 22 6.25 -6.42 6.14
CA ASP A 22 5.96 -7.84 6.07
C ASP A 22 5.05 -8.14 4.87
N LEU A 23 5.68 -8.39 3.71
CA LEU A 23 4.98 -8.60 2.45
C LEU A 23 4.17 -9.89 2.41
N GLU A 24 4.62 -10.93 3.09
CA GLU A 24 3.89 -12.20 3.15
C GLU A 24 2.57 -12.01 3.91
N LYS A 25 2.59 -11.17 4.95
CA LYS A 25 1.38 -10.79 5.67
C LYS A 25 0.47 -9.87 4.85
N GLU A 26 1.03 -8.91 4.11
CA GLU A 26 0.24 -8.08 3.18
C GLU A 26 -0.50 -8.96 2.17
N GLU A 27 0.17 -9.95 1.58
CA GLU A 27 -0.43 -10.85 0.59
C GLU A 27 -1.51 -11.73 1.19
N ARG A 28 -1.27 -12.31 2.37
CA ARG A 28 -2.29 -13.10 3.08
C ARG A 28 -3.54 -12.28 3.39
N TRP A 29 -3.36 -11.01 3.75
CA TRP A 29 -4.50 -10.12 3.97
C TRP A 29 -5.20 -9.72 2.70
N ARG A 30 -4.48 -9.49 1.59
CA ARG A 30 -5.10 -9.30 0.27
C ARG A 30 -6.04 -10.46 -0.03
N GLU A 31 -5.55 -11.70 0.03
CA GLU A 31 -6.36 -12.90 -0.24
C GLU A 31 -7.63 -12.95 0.64
N GLN A 32 -7.47 -12.72 1.94
CA GLN A 32 -8.61 -12.71 2.88
C GLN A 32 -9.59 -11.57 2.63
N VAL A 33 -9.08 -10.40 2.25
CA VAL A 33 -9.89 -9.21 2.07
C VAL A 33 -10.64 -9.28 0.75
N GLU A 34 -10.01 -9.67 -0.35
CA GLU A 34 -10.62 -9.77 -1.68
C GLU A 34 -11.90 -10.60 -1.65
N ASP A 35 -11.88 -11.76 -0.99
CA ASP A 35 -13.04 -12.64 -0.82
C ASP A 35 -14.18 -12.01 0.01
N SER A 36 -13.89 -10.96 0.77
CA SER A 36 -14.84 -10.29 1.69
C SER A 36 -15.38 -8.96 1.18
N ILE A 37 -14.92 -8.47 0.01
CA ILE A 37 -15.35 -7.18 -0.53
C ILE A 37 -16.80 -7.31 -1.03
N MET A 38 -17.70 -6.54 -0.42
CA MET A 38 -19.09 -6.40 -0.87
C MET A 38 -19.29 -5.11 -1.67
N ASP A 39 -18.73 -4.00 -1.17
CA ASP A 39 -18.79 -2.69 -1.80
C ASP A 39 -17.42 -2.31 -2.36
N GLY A 40 -17.36 -1.93 -3.63
CA GLY A 40 -16.13 -1.54 -4.33
C GLY A 40 -15.41 -2.69 -5.04
N GLU A 41 -14.24 -2.36 -5.61
CA GLU A 41 -13.43 -3.22 -6.46
C GLU A 41 -12.02 -3.34 -5.90
N SER A 42 -11.45 -4.55 -5.93
CA SER A 42 -10.01 -4.75 -5.71
C SER A 42 -9.22 -4.11 -6.85
N VAL A 43 -8.22 -3.32 -6.50
CA VAL A 43 -7.30 -2.70 -7.46
C VAL A 43 -5.85 -2.83 -6.98
N ASP A 44 -4.94 -2.98 -7.94
CA ASP A 44 -3.50 -2.96 -7.69
C ASP A 44 -2.91 -1.62 -8.10
N LEU A 45 -2.24 -0.95 -7.15
CA LEU A 45 -1.46 0.24 -7.41
C LEU A 45 0.01 -0.12 -7.61
N VAL A 46 0.61 0.33 -8.71
CA VAL A 46 2.03 0.10 -8.97
C VAL A 46 2.87 1.10 -8.16
N VAL A 47 3.57 0.59 -7.14
CA VAL A 47 4.45 1.35 -6.26
C VAL A 47 5.86 0.77 -6.39
N GLU A 48 6.79 1.56 -6.96
CA GLU A 48 8.20 1.16 -7.12
C GLU A 48 8.37 -0.22 -7.80
N GLY A 49 7.51 -0.51 -8.78
CA GLY A 49 7.54 -1.77 -9.54
C GLY A 49 6.82 -2.94 -8.87
N ARG A 50 6.10 -2.71 -7.76
CA ARG A 50 5.33 -3.73 -7.04
C ARG A 50 3.85 -3.37 -7.01
N ASN A 51 2.99 -4.39 -6.97
CA ASN A 51 1.56 -4.22 -6.79
C ASN A 51 1.23 -4.05 -5.30
N VAL A 52 0.58 -2.95 -4.97
CA VAL A 52 0.03 -2.66 -3.64
C VAL A 52 -1.48 -2.71 -3.72
N PHE A 53 -2.07 -3.58 -2.91
CA PHE A 53 -3.51 -3.79 -2.85
C PHE A 53 -4.26 -2.53 -2.36
N ALA A 54 -5.39 -2.23 -2.98
CA ALA A 54 -6.33 -1.24 -2.51
C ALA A 54 -7.77 -1.63 -2.89
N ILE A 55 -8.74 -0.97 -2.25
CA ILE A 55 -10.16 -1.11 -2.56
C ILE A 55 -10.67 0.23 -3.04
N TYR A 56 -11.11 0.28 -4.29
CA TYR A 56 -11.74 1.46 -4.86
C TYR A 56 -13.27 1.35 -4.74
N THR A 57 -13.93 2.38 -4.23
CA THR A 57 -15.40 2.45 -4.21
C THR A 57 -15.84 3.76 -4.85
N GLU A 58 -16.60 3.65 -5.94
CA GLU A 58 -17.16 4.80 -6.64
C GLU A 58 -18.26 5.48 -5.80
N ALA A 59 -18.36 6.80 -5.92
CA ALA A 59 -19.41 7.59 -5.27
C ALA A 59 -20.80 7.27 -5.86
N GLU A 60 -21.82 7.04 -5.01
CA GLU A 60 -23.16 6.63 -5.48
C GLU A 60 -23.86 7.69 -6.35
N GLU A 61 -23.70 8.98 -6.04
CA GLU A 61 -24.33 10.08 -6.80
C GLU A 61 -23.41 10.70 -7.87
N GLY A 62 -22.22 10.12 -8.10
CA GLY A 62 -21.22 10.65 -9.02
C GLY A 62 -20.62 11.98 -8.54
N SER A 63 -19.31 11.98 -8.25
CA SER A 63 -18.59 13.19 -7.81
C SER A 63 -17.15 13.17 -8.29
N ASP A 64 -16.53 14.35 -8.40
CA ASP A 64 -15.09 14.49 -8.57
C ASP A 64 -14.33 14.49 -7.24
N LYS A 65 -14.98 14.30 -6.09
CA LYS A 65 -14.31 14.26 -4.78
C LYS A 65 -13.74 12.87 -4.49
N GLY A 66 -12.52 12.83 -3.96
CA GLY A 66 -11.78 11.63 -3.61
C GLY A 66 -11.34 11.61 -2.16
N LEU A 67 -11.36 10.42 -1.56
CA LEU A 67 -10.89 10.17 -0.19
C LEU A 67 -9.95 8.97 -0.20
N ILE A 68 -8.69 9.20 0.16
CA ILE A 68 -7.74 8.11 0.43
C ILE A 68 -7.92 7.68 1.89
N VAL A 69 -8.29 6.43 2.11
CA VAL A 69 -8.48 5.85 3.45
C VAL A 69 -7.30 4.95 3.76
N VAL A 70 -6.60 5.22 4.86
CA VAL A 70 -5.46 4.42 5.31
C VAL A 70 -5.75 3.80 6.67
N HIS A 71 -5.26 2.58 6.86
CA HIS A 71 -5.41 1.89 8.12
C HIS A 71 -4.23 2.19 9.06
N GLY A 72 -4.46 2.02 10.37
CA GLY A 72 -3.42 2.12 11.39
C GLY A 72 -2.58 0.86 11.53
N THR A 73 -1.77 0.82 12.58
CA THR A 73 -0.93 -0.31 12.97
C THR A 73 -1.73 -1.61 13.13
N GLY A 74 -1.24 -2.70 12.54
CA GLY A 74 -1.73 -4.06 12.81
C GLY A 74 -3.09 -4.43 12.19
N ILE A 75 -3.63 -3.60 11.30
CA ILE A 75 -4.92 -3.82 10.62
C ILE A 75 -4.80 -3.68 9.09
N HIS A 76 -5.89 -3.82 8.34
CA HIS A 76 -5.89 -3.89 6.87
C HIS A 76 -6.96 -2.97 6.20
N PRO A 77 -6.96 -2.81 4.85
CA PRO A 77 -7.81 -1.87 4.10
C PRO A 77 -9.32 -2.10 4.15
N ASN A 78 -9.77 -3.17 4.79
CA ASN A 78 -11.19 -3.49 4.95
C ASN A 78 -11.53 -3.82 6.41
N TRP A 79 -10.76 -3.28 7.35
CA TRP A 79 -10.97 -3.55 8.78
C TRP A 79 -12.36 -3.07 9.22
N GLN A 80 -13.18 -4.00 9.70
CA GLN A 80 -14.62 -3.79 9.92
C GLN A 80 -14.92 -2.70 10.94
N GLN A 81 -14.05 -2.50 11.93
CA GLN A 81 -14.31 -1.54 13.01
C GLN A 81 -14.02 -0.09 12.62
N VAL A 82 -13.23 0.17 11.57
CA VAL A 82 -12.75 1.53 11.26
C VAL A 82 -12.71 1.80 9.77
N VAL A 83 -11.95 1.02 9.01
CA VAL A 83 -11.66 1.34 7.60
C VAL A 83 -12.86 1.07 6.70
N GLN A 84 -13.52 -0.07 6.89
CA GLN A 84 -14.69 -0.45 6.09
C GLN A 84 -15.86 0.53 6.26
N PRO A 85 -16.30 0.91 7.49
CA PRO A 85 -17.37 1.90 7.65
C PRO A 85 -17.05 3.22 6.95
N ILE A 86 -15.82 3.72 7.08
CA ILE A 86 -15.41 4.99 6.44
C ILE A 86 -15.49 4.88 4.92
N ARG A 87 -14.89 3.85 4.30
CA ARG A 87 -14.84 3.77 2.83
C ARG A 87 -16.22 3.57 2.20
N VAL A 88 -17.13 2.86 2.89
CA VAL A 88 -18.49 2.58 2.40
C VAL A 88 -19.40 3.77 2.64
N GLU A 89 -19.46 4.30 3.87
CA GLU A 89 -20.37 5.41 4.18
C GLU A 89 -19.99 6.69 3.41
N MET A 90 -18.69 6.98 3.26
CA MET A 90 -18.26 8.16 2.50
C MET A 90 -18.60 8.05 1.01
N ALA A 91 -18.66 6.83 0.45
CA ALA A 91 -19.15 6.61 -0.91
C ALA A 91 -20.66 6.94 -1.03
N GLY A 92 -21.45 6.55 -0.04
CA GLY A 92 -22.85 6.97 0.08
C GLY A 92 -23.03 8.50 0.28
N TYR A 93 -22.01 9.19 0.80
CA TYR A 93 -21.97 10.65 0.90
C TYR A 93 -21.35 11.37 -0.32
N GLY A 94 -21.16 10.65 -1.42
CA GLY A 94 -20.70 11.25 -2.68
C GLY A 94 -19.18 11.41 -2.78
N TRP A 95 -18.38 10.62 -2.06
CA TRP A 95 -16.92 10.60 -2.19
C TRP A 95 -16.46 9.30 -2.83
N ASN A 96 -15.61 9.38 -3.86
CA ASN A 96 -14.91 8.19 -4.32
C ASN A 96 -13.86 7.81 -3.28
N THR A 97 -13.88 6.59 -2.79
CA THR A 97 -12.94 6.15 -1.75
C THR A 97 -11.90 5.20 -2.30
N LEU A 98 -10.67 5.31 -1.80
CA LEU A 98 -9.58 4.39 -2.10
C LEU A 98 -8.93 3.95 -0.79
N ALA A 99 -9.31 2.77 -0.31
CA ALA A 99 -8.74 2.18 0.90
C ALA A 99 -7.44 1.45 0.58
N LEU A 100 -6.31 1.94 1.07
CA LEU A 100 -4.97 1.53 0.65
C LEU A 100 -4.30 0.59 1.66
N GLN A 101 -3.65 -0.48 1.18
CA GLN A 101 -2.76 -1.31 2.00
C GLN A 101 -1.52 -0.49 2.38
N MET A 102 -1.42 -0.16 3.66
CA MET A 102 -0.25 0.47 4.25
C MET A 102 0.79 -0.58 4.65
N PRO A 103 2.07 -0.18 4.78
CA PRO A 103 3.12 -1.07 5.27
C PRO A 103 2.76 -1.59 6.67
N ILE A 104 3.11 -2.84 6.95
CA ILE A 104 2.81 -3.52 8.22
C ILE A 104 4.00 -4.34 8.69
N LEU A 105 4.06 -4.62 9.98
CA LEU A 105 5.00 -5.57 10.55
C LEU A 105 4.31 -6.88 10.95
N HIS A 106 5.12 -7.86 11.34
CA HIS A 106 4.64 -9.07 11.98
C HIS A 106 3.84 -8.77 13.27
N ASN A 107 3.08 -9.75 13.75
CA ASN A 107 2.13 -9.55 14.87
C ASN A 107 2.77 -9.22 16.22
N GLU A 108 4.06 -9.50 16.38
CA GLU A 108 4.82 -9.38 17.63
C GLU A 108 5.79 -8.19 17.60
N ALA A 109 5.64 -7.28 16.62
CA ALA A 109 6.53 -6.14 16.48
C ALA A 109 6.25 -5.08 17.56
N GLU A 110 7.31 -4.53 18.12
CA GLU A 110 7.28 -3.42 19.05
C GLU A 110 6.99 -2.09 18.30
N TYR A 111 6.50 -1.09 19.04
CA TYR A 111 6.09 0.18 18.44
C TYR A 111 7.25 0.91 17.74
N GLU A 112 8.45 0.83 18.30
CA GLU A 112 9.66 1.46 17.77
C GLU A 112 10.07 0.93 16.39
N GLU A 113 9.70 -0.32 16.07
CA GLU A 113 10.03 -0.95 14.79
C GLU A 113 9.27 -0.32 13.62
N TYR A 114 8.14 0.35 13.88
CA TYR A 114 7.33 1.01 12.85
C TYR A 114 8.06 2.17 12.16
N VAL A 115 9.10 2.74 12.77
CA VAL A 115 9.91 3.81 12.15
C VAL A 115 10.53 3.34 10.84
N ALA A 116 10.88 2.06 10.73
CA ALA A 116 11.44 1.48 9.52
C ALA A 116 10.44 1.49 8.33
N LEU A 117 9.12 1.52 8.61
CA LEU A 117 8.08 1.56 7.58
C LEU A 117 7.86 2.96 6.99
N TYR A 118 8.26 4.02 7.69
CA TYR A 118 7.91 5.40 7.29
C TYR A 118 8.37 5.78 5.87
N PRO A 119 9.55 5.36 5.39
CA PRO A 119 9.95 5.60 4.00
C PRO A 119 9.02 4.96 2.95
N GLU A 120 8.32 3.87 3.28
CA GLU A 120 7.40 3.18 2.36
C GLU A 120 6.01 3.83 2.28
N VAL A 121 5.66 4.72 3.22
CA VAL A 121 4.34 5.37 3.26
C VAL A 121 4.14 6.40 2.12
N PRO A 122 5.02 7.40 1.93
CA PRO A 122 4.84 8.39 0.87
C PRO A 122 4.70 7.84 -0.56
N PRO A 123 5.48 6.84 -1.02
CA PRO A 123 5.31 6.32 -2.38
C PRO A 123 3.95 5.64 -2.59
N ARG A 124 3.39 4.97 -1.57
CA ARG A 124 2.03 4.39 -1.64
C ARG A 124 0.97 5.48 -1.76
N LEU A 125 1.06 6.54 -0.94
CA LEU A 125 0.12 7.67 -0.99
C LEU A 125 0.15 8.41 -2.34
N ARG A 126 1.34 8.59 -2.92
CA ARG A 126 1.47 9.19 -4.26
C ARG A 126 0.84 8.33 -5.35
N ALA A 127 0.96 7.00 -5.27
CA ALA A 127 0.31 6.11 -6.21
C ALA A 127 -1.22 6.14 -6.07
N ALA A 128 -1.73 6.21 -4.84
CA ALA A 128 -3.16 6.38 -4.56
C ALA A 128 -3.70 7.70 -5.13
N GLU A 129 -2.98 8.81 -4.92
CA GLU A 129 -3.32 10.12 -5.49
C GLU A 129 -3.30 10.07 -7.03
N ALA A 130 -2.28 9.46 -7.63
CA ALA A 130 -2.15 9.33 -9.08
C ALA A 130 -3.32 8.52 -9.68
N PHE A 131 -3.68 7.40 -9.06
CA PHE A 131 -4.80 6.56 -9.49
C PHE A 131 -6.13 7.34 -9.50
N LEU A 132 -6.41 8.10 -8.44
CA LEU A 132 -7.63 8.90 -8.37
C LEU A 132 -7.62 10.04 -9.39
N LYS A 133 -6.49 10.73 -9.57
CA LYS A 133 -6.35 11.78 -10.59
C LYS A 133 -6.53 11.26 -12.01
N GLU A 134 -6.04 10.08 -12.34
CA GLU A 134 -6.24 9.45 -13.65
C GLU A 134 -7.72 9.20 -13.95
N LYS A 135 -8.52 8.95 -12.90
CA LYS A 135 -9.98 8.84 -12.98
C LYS A 135 -10.72 10.18 -13.00
N GLY A 136 -10.01 11.31 -12.97
CA GLY A 136 -10.61 12.64 -12.91
C GLY A 136 -11.10 13.04 -11.51
N ILE A 137 -10.61 12.37 -10.46
CA ILE A 137 -11.00 12.58 -9.07
C ILE A 137 -9.97 13.48 -8.35
N GLN A 138 -10.45 14.44 -7.57
CA GLN A 138 -9.71 15.39 -6.76
C GLN A 138 -9.64 14.92 -5.31
N THR A 139 -8.41 14.75 -4.81
CA THR A 139 -8.08 14.29 -3.45
C THR A 139 -7.52 15.41 -2.60
#